data_AF-T1HBN9-F1
#
_entry.id   AF-T1HBN9-F1
#
_cell.length_a   1.000
_cell.length_b   1.000
_cell.length_c   1.000
_cell.angle_alpha   90.00
_cell.angle_beta   90.00
_cell.angle_gamma   90.00
#
_symmetry.space_group_name_H-M   'P 1'
#
loop_
_entity.id
_entity.type
_entity.pdbx_description
1 polymer ?
#
loop_
_entity_poly.entity_id
_entity_poly.type
_entity_poly.pdbx_seq_one_letter_code
_entity_poly.pdbx_strand_id
1 'polypeptide(L)'
;MLVKGGNQFALIVIYYVFTVHIMIKFGECDLYMHNIPCQNISVLLYSNQSEAPYLIDTKNLDNLERAPFMKELPIKLIIPGFVSKKEDLLFGALVPAYKNNENYNVMYVSYLNRTKDKCDRSITAKNLSTCIYTELKKIFEVHQIKLKDVHVISASLGVVLAGYMVPLFGKEKLARFTGLDPAVMATFSPCMGFSNTDEYPVSSESAHFVDIYHTNMLFSGYVGLLGHLDVIYSNGRRQEACDDIDLVANFLGSACSHRIVNFYYAESVFSKEGFWGKPCRYIFNPYDENDTRICATDDNEEEILVGESVSHQSRGLYHVITNPTFPYSKGKMFS
;
A
#
# COMPACT_ATOMS: atom_id res chain seq x y z
N MET A 1 37.43 -31.23 -36.63
CA MET A 1 37.33 -32.62 -37.14
C MET A 1 36.71 -33.46 -36.02
N LEU A 2 35.70 -34.27 -36.38
CA LEU A 2 34.94 -35.31 -35.65
C LEU A 2 35.68 -35.96 -34.43
N VAL A 3 35.13 -36.52 -33.35
CA VAL A 3 33.76 -36.90 -32.89
C VAL A 3 33.86 -37.51 -31.46
N LYS A 4 32.79 -37.31 -30.66
CA LYS A 4 32.17 -38.12 -29.56
C LYS A 4 32.93 -38.72 -28.35
N GLY A 5 32.19 -38.64 -27.23
CA GLY A 5 32.11 -39.62 -26.12
C GLY A 5 32.61 -39.04 -24.79
N GLY A 6 31.91 -39.04 -23.65
CA GLY A 6 30.63 -39.59 -23.20
C GLY A 6 30.52 -39.26 -21.69
N ASN A 7 29.31 -38.97 -21.23
CA ASN A 7 28.82 -38.69 -19.87
C ASN A 7 29.75 -38.90 -18.66
N GLN A 8 29.93 -37.83 -17.86
CA GLN A 8 29.64 -37.81 -16.41
C GLN A 8 29.55 -36.35 -15.96
N PHE A 9 28.32 -35.87 -15.72
CA PHE A 9 28.08 -34.57 -15.08
C PHE A 9 28.39 -34.70 -13.58
N ALA A 10 29.61 -34.33 -13.17
CA ALA A 10 29.89 -33.97 -11.80
C ALA A 10 29.50 -32.49 -11.62
N LEU A 11 28.39 -32.24 -10.93
CA LEU A 11 27.97 -30.92 -10.48
C LEU A 11 28.95 -30.44 -9.40
N ILE A 12 30.05 -29.82 -9.83
CA ILE A 12 30.87 -28.98 -8.98
C ILE A 12 30.20 -27.60 -8.98
N VAL A 13 29.38 -27.35 -7.96
CA VAL A 13 28.84 -26.01 -7.68
C VAL A 13 29.96 -25.17 -7.07
N ILE A 14 30.75 -24.52 -7.92
CA ILE A 14 31.60 -23.41 -7.50
C ILE A 14 30.72 -22.15 -7.53
N TYR A 15 30.47 -21.62 -6.34
CA TYR A 15 29.87 -20.32 -6.10
C TYR A 15 30.71 -19.23 -6.80
N TYR A 16 30.28 -18.81 -7.99
CA TYR A 16 30.62 -17.49 -8.51
C TYR A 16 29.40 -16.60 -8.33
N VAL A 17 29.55 -15.59 -7.48
CA VAL A 17 28.64 -14.45 -7.36
C VAL A 17 28.67 -13.71 -8.70
N PHE A 18 27.87 -14.18 -9.65
CA PHE A 18 27.47 -13.37 -10.79
C PHE A 18 26.29 -12.52 -10.31
N THR A 19 26.53 -11.22 -10.17
CA THR A 19 25.48 -10.21 -10.30
C THR A 19 24.83 -10.38 -11.67
N VAL A 20 23.86 -11.28 -11.78
CA VAL A 20 23.01 -11.39 -12.96
C VAL A 20 22.16 -10.13 -12.96
N HIS A 21 22.66 -9.10 -13.63
CA HIS A 21 21.83 -8.02 -14.13
C HIS A 21 20.92 -8.65 -15.18
N ILE A 22 19.78 -9.20 -14.75
CA ILE A 22 18.70 -9.53 -15.67
C ILE A 22 18.23 -8.18 -16.22
N MET A 23 18.83 -7.75 -17.33
CA MET A 23 18.26 -6.70 -18.17
C MET A 23 16.97 -7.26 -18.75
N ILE A 24 15.86 -7.08 -18.02
CA ILE A 24 14.54 -7.15 -18.61
C ILE A 24 14.50 -5.95 -19.56
N LYS A 25 14.74 -6.19 -20.85
CA LYS A 25 14.46 -5.21 -21.91
C LYS A 25 12.94 -5.00 -21.93
N PHE A 26 12.46 -4.03 -21.16
CA PHE A 26 11.21 -3.36 -21.47
C PHE A 26 11.43 -2.72 -22.83
N GLY A 27 10.63 -3.10 -23.83
CA GLY A 27 10.75 -2.58 -25.19
C GLY A 27 10.85 -1.05 -25.20
N GLU A 28 11.59 -0.50 -26.16
CA GLU A 28 11.61 0.93 -26.42
C GLU A 28 10.17 1.44 -26.47
N CYS A 29 9.89 2.45 -25.66
CA CYS A 29 8.56 2.99 -25.54
C CYS A 29 8.63 4.48 -25.69
N ASP A 30 8.06 4.96 -26.78
CA ASP A 30 7.91 6.36 -27.06
C ASP A 30 6.96 6.97 -26.02
N LEU A 31 7.48 7.90 -25.23
CA LEU A 31 6.73 8.73 -24.29
C LEU A 31 5.86 9.70 -25.09
N TYR A 32 4.65 9.28 -25.44
CA TYR A 32 3.64 10.21 -25.94
C TYR A 32 3.05 11.00 -24.77
N MET A 33 3.61 12.18 -24.52
CA MET A 33 3.06 13.20 -23.61
C MET A 33 1.75 13.76 -24.19
N HIS A 34 0.65 13.03 -24.05
CA HIS A 34 -0.67 13.59 -24.30
C HIS A 34 -1.19 14.27 -23.03
N ASN A 35 -1.63 15.52 -23.15
CA ASN A 35 -2.47 16.21 -22.14
C ASN A 35 -3.81 15.47 -22.02
N ILE A 36 -3.82 14.36 -21.27
CA ILE A 36 -5.05 13.62 -21.05
C ILE A 36 -5.87 14.31 -19.98
N PRO A 37 -7.14 14.66 -20.28
CA PRO A 37 -8.03 15.23 -19.29
C PRO A 37 -8.23 14.23 -18.15
N CYS A 38 -8.23 14.73 -16.91
CA CYS A 38 -8.62 14.01 -15.71
C CYS A 38 -10.05 13.48 -15.86
N GLN A 39 -10.20 12.27 -16.40
CA GLN A 39 -11.47 11.61 -16.65
C GLN A 39 -11.56 10.33 -15.82
N ASN A 40 -12.78 9.98 -15.39
CA ASN A 40 -13.09 8.77 -14.63
C ASN A 40 -12.44 8.69 -13.24
N ILE A 41 -12.28 9.84 -12.57
CA ILE A 41 -12.02 9.92 -11.13
C ILE A 41 -13.34 10.25 -10.46
N SER A 42 -13.66 9.55 -9.38
CA SER A 42 -14.88 9.75 -8.62
C SER A 42 -14.57 9.60 -7.14
N VAL A 43 -15.17 10.44 -6.31
CA VAL A 43 -15.03 10.36 -4.86
C VAL A 43 -16.36 9.93 -4.27
N LEU A 44 -16.35 8.82 -3.54
CA LEU A 44 -17.51 8.24 -2.89
C LEU A 44 -17.44 8.52 -1.39
N LEU A 45 -18.48 9.13 -0.84
CA LEU A 45 -18.65 9.34 0.60
C LEU A 45 -19.59 8.28 1.16
N TYR A 46 -19.08 7.46 2.07
CA TYR A 46 -19.85 6.46 2.79
C TYR A 46 -20.26 6.98 4.16
N SER A 47 -21.48 6.63 4.57
CA SER A 47 -22.00 6.83 5.91
C SER A 47 -22.73 5.56 6.38
N ASN A 48 -22.88 5.42 7.69
CA ASN A 48 -23.73 4.41 8.33
C ASN A 48 -25.23 4.60 8.01
N GLN A 49 -25.65 5.80 7.60
CA GLN A 49 -27.06 6.15 7.36
C GLN A 49 -27.60 5.66 6.01
N SER A 50 -26.75 5.27 5.06
CA SER A 50 -27.14 4.86 3.72
C SER A 50 -26.43 3.59 3.28
N GLU A 51 -27.16 2.70 2.58
CA GLU A 51 -26.57 1.52 1.97
C GLU A 51 -25.63 1.91 0.80
N ALA A 52 -26.06 2.84 -0.05
CA ALA A 52 -25.28 3.36 -1.17
C ALA A 52 -24.43 4.59 -0.76
N PRO A 53 -23.20 4.72 -1.28
CA PRO A 53 -22.39 5.92 -1.06
C PRO A 53 -22.96 7.13 -1.81
N TYR A 54 -22.71 8.32 -1.26
CA TYR A 54 -22.93 9.58 -1.97
C TYR A 54 -21.77 9.82 -2.94
N LEU A 55 -22.08 9.92 -4.24
CA LEU A 55 -21.09 10.34 -5.25
C LEU A 55 -20.92 11.85 -5.18
N ILE A 56 -19.70 12.29 -4.81
CA ILE A 56 -19.32 13.69 -4.82
C ILE A 56 -18.86 14.06 -6.24
N ASP A 57 -19.65 14.88 -6.93
CA ASP A 57 -19.34 15.41 -8.25
C ASP A 57 -18.82 16.85 -8.13
N THR A 58 -17.50 17.04 -8.26
CA THR A 58 -16.88 18.37 -8.13
C THR A 58 -17.20 19.32 -9.30
N LYS A 59 -17.89 18.85 -10.34
CA LYS A 59 -18.36 19.68 -11.46
C LYS A 59 -19.78 20.19 -11.24
N ASN A 60 -20.51 19.61 -10.29
CA ASN A 60 -21.86 20.01 -9.92
C ASN A 60 -21.82 20.63 -8.52
N LEU A 61 -21.76 21.96 -8.45
CA LEU A 61 -21.63 22.70 -7.19
C LEU A 61 -22.73 22.35 -6.19
N ASP A 62 -23.96 22.23 -6.68
CA ASP A 62 -25.14 21.83 -5.93
C ASP A 62 -25.01 20.44 -5.28
N ASN A 63 -24.45 19.46 -6.01
CA ASN A 63 -24.14 18.14 -5.47
C ASN A 63 -22.97 18.21 -4.47
N LEU A 64 -21.93 18.97 -4.80
CA LEU A 64 -20.73 19.11 -3.98
C LEU A 64 -21.07 19.72 -2.61
N GLU A 65 -21.82 20.83 -2.57
CA GLU A 65 -22.21 21.52 -1.33
C GLU A 65 -23.15 20.69 -0.46
N ARG A 66 -24.00 19.85 -1.07
CA ARG A 66 -24.96 18.99 -0.38
C ARG A 66 -24.39 17.63 0.05
N ALA A 67 -23.09 17.39 -0.16
CA ALA A 67 -22.46 16.16 0.30
C ALA A 67 -22.61 16.02 1.83
N PRO A 68 -23.12 14.88 2.34
CA PRO A 68 -23.54 14.73 3.73
C PRO A 68 -22.37 14.46 4.68
N PHE A 69 -21.38 15.37 4.74
CA PHE A 69 -20.29 15.29 5.70
C PHE A 69 -20.76 15.57 7.13
N MET A 70 -20.33 14.73 8.06
CA MET A 70 -20.49 14.96 9.49
C MET A 70 -19.35 15.87 9.98
N LYS A 71 -19.65 17.16 10.18
CA LYS A 71 -18.65 18.23 10.37
C LYS A 71 -17.64 18.02 11.50
N GLU A 72 -18.02 17.29 12.55
CA GLU A 72 -17.18 17.10 13.75
C GLU A 72 -16.34 15.81 13.69
N LEU A 73 -16.52 15.00 12.64
CA LEU A 73 -15.88 13.70 12.53
C LEU A 73 -14.68 13.72 11.59
N PRO A 74 -13.57 13.06 11.96
CA PRO A 74 -12.39 12.98 11.12
C PRO A 74 -12.66 12.17 9.85
N ILE A 75 -11.78 12.32 8.86
CA ILE A 75 -11.89 11.70 7.55
C ILE A 75 -10.95 10.51 7.43
N LYS A 76 -11.50 9.37 7.01
CA LYS A 76 -10.74 8.23 6.50
C LYS A 76 -10.76 8.30 4.98
N LEU A 77 -9.66 8.73 4.37
CA LEU A 77 -9.51 8.82 2.92
C LEU A 77 -8.81 7.57 2.39
N ILE A 78 -9.58 6.69 1.76
CA ILE A 78 -9.10 5.41 1.20
C ILE A 78 -8.74 5.61 -0.26
N ILE A 79 -7.48 5.30 -0.60
CA ILE A 79 -6.93 5.39 -1.96
C ILE A 79 -6.49 4.01 -2.42
N PRO A 80 -7.20 3.41 -3.38
CA PRO A 80 -6.92 2.06 -3.81
C PRO A 80 -5.63 1.93 -4.62
N GLY A 81 -5.25 0.69 -4.94
CA GLY A 81 -4.11 0.34 -5.80
C GLY A 81 -4.53 0.11 -7.25
N PHE A 82 -3.99 -0.92 -7.92
CA PHE A 82 -4.47 -1.33 -9.24
C PHE A 82 -5.88 -1.94 -9.16
N VAL A 83 -6.82 -1.30 -9.87
CA VAL A 83 -8.22 -1.74 -10.03
C VAL A 83 -8.43 -2.17 -11.49
N SER A 84 -8.68 -3.47 -11.73
CA SER A 84 -8.74 -4.05 -13.09
C SER A 84 -10.16 -4.15 -13.67
N LYS A 85 -11.21 -4.25 -12.84
CA LYS A 85 -12.66 -4.06 -13.13
C LYS A 85 -13.47 -4.45 -11.89
N LYS A 86 -14.67 -3.85 -11.76
CA LYS A 86 -15.90 -4.08 -10.93
C LYS A 86 -15.98 -5.09 -9.75
N GLU A 87 -14.91 -5.76 -9.34
CA GLU A 87 -14.80 -6.48 -8.08
C GLU A 87 -13.85 -5.72 -7.16
N ASP A 88 -14.39 -4.64 -6.59
CA ASP A 88 -13.82 -3.88 -5.47
C ASP A 88 -13.88 -4.68 -4.15
N LEU A 89 -13.84 -6.02 -4.22
CA LEU A 89 -13.97 -6.93 -3.06
C LEU A 89 -12.75 -6.88 -2.13
N LEU A 90 -11.60 -6.42 -2.63
CA LEU A 90 -10.35 -6.31 -1.88
C LEU A 90 -10.18 -4.94 -1.17
N PHE A 91 -10.80 -3.87 -1.70
CA PHE A 91 -11.05 -2.61 -0.98
C PHE A 91 -12.32 -2.66 -0.12
N GLY A 92 -13.18 -3.61 -0.43
CA GLY A 92 -14.39 -3.96 0.32
C GLY A 92 -14.13 -4.51 1.72
N ALA A 93 -12.89 -4.65 2.18
CA ALA A 93 -12.62 -4.88 3.61
C ALA A 93 -12.51 -3.56 4.38
N LEU A 94 -11.77 -2.58 3.84
CA LEU A 94 -11.50 -1.31 4.50
C LEU A 94 -12.76 -0.44 4.59
N VAL A 95 -13.50 -0.26 3.49
CA VAL A 95 -14.69 0.59 3.50
C VAL A 95 -15.73 0.08 4.51
N PRO A 96 -16.14 -1.21 4.52
CA PRO A 96 -17.07 -1.71 5.53
C PRO A 96 -16.54 -1.69 6.96
N ALA A 97 -15.23 -1.92 7.17
CA ALA A 97 -14.63 -1.82 8.50
C ALA A 97 -14.83 -0.43 9.13
N TYR A 98 -14.74 0.63 8.33
CA TYR A 98 -14.99 1.99 8.80
C TYR A 98 -16.45 2.43 8.66
N LYS A 99 -17.17 2.03 7.62
CA LYS A 99 -18.55 2.45 7.34
C LYS A 99 -19.50 2.07 8.48
N ASN A 100 -19.27 0.94 9.11
CA ASN A 100 -20.06 0.47 10.25
C ASN A 100 -19.73 1.21 11.56
N ASN A 101 -18.77 2.14 11.54
CA ASN A 101 -18.36 2.94 12.68
C ASN A 101 -18.84 4.39 12.50
N GLU A 102 -19.65 4.88 13.43
CA GLU A 102 -20.28 6.21 13.34
C GLU A 102 -19.31 7.37 13.64
N ASN A 103 -18.04 7.08 13.90
CA ASN A 103 -17.05 8.08 14.34
C ASN A 103 -16.25 8.72 13.19
N TYR A 104 -16.54 8.40 11.92
CA TYR A 104 -15.74 8.85 10.78
C TYR A 104 -16.57 9.20 9.56
N ASN A 105 -16.07 10.16 8.76
CA ASN A 105 -16.45 10.30 7.36
C ASN A 105 -15.53 9.41 6.51
N VAL A 106 -16.09 8.47 5.74
CA VAL A 106 -15.28 7.54 4.93
C VAL A 106 -15.34 7.96 3.47
N MET A 107 -14.22 8.45 2.94
CA MET A 107 -14.07 8.83 1.54
C MET A 107 -13.28 7.76 0.80
N TYR A 108 -13.78 7.32 -0.36
CA TYR A 108 -13.10 6.38 -1.24
C TYR A 108 -12.85 7.02 -2.60
N VAL A 109 -11.60 6.98 -3.07
CA VAL A 109 -11.23 7.45 -4.40
C VAL A 109 -11.36 6.30 -5.40
N SER A 110 -12.31 6.39 -6.32
CA SER A 110 -12.44 5.48 -7.43
C SER A 110 -11.78 6.07 -8.67
N TYR A 111 -10.87 5.33 -9.28
CA TYR A 111 -10.28 5.67 -10.58
C TYR A 111 -10.10 4.40 -11.43
N LEU A 112 -10.32 4.52 -12.74
CA LEU A 112 -10.01 3.43 -13.66
C LEU A 112 -8.54 3.52 -14.08
N ASN A 113 -7.79 2.44 -13.83
CA ASN A 113 -6.46 2.33 -14.41
C ASN A 113 -6.58 1.92 -15.89
N ARG A 114 -6.23 2.82 -16.81
CA ARG A 114 -6.39 2.61 -18.27
C ARG A 114 -5.32 1.70 -18.89
N THR A 115 -4.53 0.98 -18.10
CA THR A 115 -3.45 0.12 -18.60
C THR A 115 -3.96 -1.22 -19.13
N LYS A 116 -4.82 -1.21 -20.17
CA LYS A 116 -5.11 -2.43 -20.94
C LYS A 116 -4.13 -2.66 -22.07
N ASP A 117 -3.59 -1.58 -22.63
CA ASP A 117 -2.56 -1.68 -23.67
C ASP A 117 -1.20 -1.48 -23.03
N LYS A 118 -0.29 -2.46 -23.23
CA LYS A 118 1.09 -2.45 -22.71
C LYS A 118 1.89 -1.19 -23.12
N CYS A 119 1.38 -0.41 -24.06
CA CYS A 119 1.97 0.81 -24.60
C CYS A 119 1.07 2.06 -24.53
N ASP A 120 -0.18 2.01 -24.05
CA ASP A 120 -1.00 3.22 -23.83
C ASP A 120 -0.64 3.83 -22.45
N ARG A 121 0.51 4.52 -22.43
CA ARG A 121 1.21 5.06 -21.26
C ARG A 121 0.86 6.51 -20.96
N SER A 122 -0.38 6.87 -21.26
CA SER A 122 -0.70 8.26 -21.51
C SER A 122 -1.02 9.04 -20.21
N ILE A 123 -1.22 8.35 -19.08
CA ILE A 123 -1.29 8.94 -17.73
C ILE A 123 -0.17 8.38 -16.85
N THR A 124 0.79 9.22 -16.45
CA THR A 124 1.81 8.87 -15.44
C THR A 124 1.18 8.82 -14.05
N ALA A 125 1.81 8.11 -13.11
CA ALA A 125 1.35 8.09 -11.71
C ALA A 125 1.27 9.51 -11.12
N LYS A 126 2.23 10.38 -11.46
CA LYS A 126 2.21 11.80 -11.07
C LYS A 126 0.99 12.54 -11.63
N ASN A 127 0.69 12.39 -12.93
CA ASN A 127 -0.48 13.04 -13.53
C ASN A 127 -1.79 12.57 -12.88
N LEU A 128 -1.93 11.26 -12.67
CA LEU A 128 -3.10 10.71 -11.97
C LEU A 128 -3.22 11.26 -10.54
N SER A 129 -2.10 11.36 -9.82
CA SER A 129 -2.05 11.94 -8.48
C SER A 129 -2.50 13.41 -8.48
N THR A 130 -2.02 14.22 -9.42
CA THR A 130 -2.45 15.62 -9.58
C THR A 130 -3.94 15.74 -9.87
N CYS A 131 -4.47 14.84 -10.69
CA CYS A 131 -5.90 14.79 -10.97
C CYS A 131 -6.72 14.45 -9.71
N ILE A 132 -6.33 13.41 -8.97
CA ILE A 132 -6.99 13.04 -7.70
C ILE A 132 -6.91 14.20 -6.69
N TYR A 133 -5.74 14.81 -6.55
CA TYR A 133 -5.53 15.98 -5.68
C TYR A 133 -6.46 17.13 -6.05
N THR A 134 -6.67 17.41 -7.34
CA THR A 134 -7.53 18.51 -7.79
C THR A 134 -9.00 18.27 -7.39
N GLU A 135 -9.47 17.02 -7.47
CA GLU A 135 -10.80 16.65 -7.00
C GLU A 135 -10.90 16.80 -5.47
N LEU A 136 -9.94 16.23 -4.73
CA LEU A 136 -9.92 16.29 -3.26
C LEU A 136 -9.82 17.71 -2.73
N LYS A 137 -8.99 18.56 -3.34
CA LYS A 137 -8.80 19.96 -2.95
C LYS A 137 -10.11 20.73 -2.99
N LYS A 138 -10.88 20.61 -4.08
CA LYS A 138 -12.20 21.26 -4.19
C LYS A 138 -13.16 20.80 -3.10
N ILE A 139 -13.18 19.50 -2.81
CA ILE A 139 -14.02 18.93 -1.74
C ILE A 139 -13.60 19.50 -0.39
N PHE A 140 -12.29 19.56 -0.12
CA PHE A 140 -11.77 20.05 1.16
C PHE A 140 -12.03 21.54 1.35
N GLU A 141 -11.90 22.35 0.29
CA GLU A 141 -12.18 23.78 0.33
C GLU A 141 -13.67 24.06 0.59
N VAL A 142 -14.58 23.40 -0.12
CA VAL A 142 -16.03 23.61 0.05
C VAL A 142 -16.53 23.17 1.43
N HIS A 143 -16.03 22.03 1.93
CA HIS A 143 -16.44 21.49 3.24
C HIS A 143 -15.56 21.94 4.41
N GLN A 144 -14.59 22.82 4.16
CA GLN A 144 -13.65 23.34 5.16
C GLN A 144 -12.90 22.25 5.93
N ILE A 145 -12.56 21.16 5.23
CA ILE A 145 -11.83 20.01 5.77
C ILE A 145 -10.38 20.41 5.98
N LYS A 146 -9.86 20.21 7.18
CA LYS A 146 -8.46 20.49 7.53
C LYS A 146 -7.65 19.21 7.42
N LEU A 147 -6.44 19.29 6.87
CA LEU A 147 -5.59 18.10 6.68
C LEU A 147 -5.23 17.38 7.98
N LYS A 148 -5.15 18.13 9.09
CA LYS A 148 -4.94 17.57 10.43
C LYS A 148 -6.07 16.67 10.95
N ASP A 149 -7.20 16.63 10.24
CA ASP A 149 -8.35 15.77 10.52
C ASP A 149 -8.48 14.65 9.47
N VAL A 150 -7.54 14.55 8.53
CA VAL A 150 -7.52 13.57 7.44
C VAL A 150 -6.49 12.47 7.73
N HIS A 151 -6.97 11.24 7.76
CA HIS A 151 -6.17 10.02 7.75
C HIS A 151 -6.26 9.37 6.37
N VAL A 152 -5.14 9.35 5.64
CA VAL A 152 -5.04 8.65 4.36
C VAL A 152 -4.68 7.19 4.60
N ILE A 153 -5.45 6.27 4.02
CA ILE A 153 -5.18 4.84 4.03
C ILE A 153 -5.06 4.41 2.57
N SER A 154 -3.88 3.92 2.18
CA SER A 154 -3.58 3.67 0.78
C SER A 154 -2.89 2.34 0.59
N ALA A 155 -3.16 1.65 -0.52
CA ALA A 155 -2.62 0.30 -0.75
C ALA A 155 -1.92 0.18 -2.11
N SER A 156 -0.81 -0.57 -2.18
CA SER A 156 -0.10 -0.84 -3.43
C SER A 156 0.26 0.44 -4.19
N LEU A 157 -0.19 0.59 -5.45
CA LEU A 157 -0.04 1.82 -6.25
C LEU A 157 -0.65 3.05 -5.57
N GLY A 158 -1.70 2.89 -4.76
CA GLY A 158 -2.35 3.99 -4.05
C GLY A 158 -1.39 4.71 -3.10
N VAL A 159 -0.44 3.99 -2.50
CA VAL A 159 0.60 4.58 -1.64
C VAL A 159 1.46 5.56 -2.44
N VAL A 160 1.83 5.16 -3.64
CA VAL A 160 2.62 5.97 -4.58
C VAL A 160 1.84 7.21 -5.02
N LEU A 161 0.56 7.02 -5.36
CA LEU A 161 -0.30 8.13 -5.76
C LEU A 161 -0.49 9.14 -4.62
N ALA A 162 -0.79 8.63 -3.43
CA ALA A 162 -0.95 9.44 -2.23
C ALA A 162 0.34 10.19 -1.86
N GLY A 163 1.50 9.53 -1.97
CA GLY A 163 2.80 10.17 -1.78
C GLY A 163 3.04 11.35 -2.72
N TYR A 164 2.71 11.21 -4.01
CA TYR A 164 2.82 12.32 -4.95
C TYR A 164 1.83 13.47 -4.69
N MET A 165 0.71 13.22 -4.01
CA MET A 165 -0.22 14.28 -3.62
C MET A 165 0.26 15.09 -2.41
N VAL A 166 1.01 14.47 -1.49
CA VAL A 166 1.42 15.12 -0.24
C VAL A 166 2.10 16.47 -0.45
N PRO A 167 3.12 16.63 -1.33
CA PRO A 167 3.74 17.93 -1.59
C PRO A 167 2.78 18.98 -2.18
N LEU A 168 1.70 18.55 -2.85
CA LEU A 168 0.72 19.46 -3.46
C LEU A 168 -0.14 20.15 -2.40
N PHE A 169 -0.24 19.59 -1.19
CA PHE A 169 -0.88 20.24 -0.05
C PHE A 169 -0.02 21.34 0.61
N GLY A 170 1.21 21.57 0.11
CA GLY A 170 2.08 22.63 0.59
C GLY A 170 2.71 22.29 1.94
N LYS A 171 2.61 23.19 2.91
CA LYS A 171 3.22 23.03 4.24
C LYS A 171 2.31 22.34 5.26
N GLU A 172 1.03 22.21 4.96
CA GLU A 172 0.09 21.54 5.85
C GLU A 172 0.30 20.02 5.79
N LYS A 173 0.24 19.35 6.94
CA LYS A 173 0.42 17.91 7.05
C LYS A 173 -0.91 17.20 7.28
N LEU A 174 -1.05 16.02 6.68
CA LEU A 174 -2.10 15.07 7.02
C LEU A 174 -1.98 14.66 8.49
N ALA A 175 -3.10 14.31 9.12
CA ALA A 175 -3.12 13.78 10.49
C ALA A 175 -2.31 12.48 10.56
N ARG A 176 -2.57 11.58 9.62
CA ARG A 176 -1.96 10.28 9.52
C ARG A 176 -1.91 9.79 8.07
N PHE A 177 -0.86 9.07 7.73
CA PHE A 177 -0.74 8.34 6.48
C PHE A 177 -0.45 6.88 6.78
N THR A 178 -1.35 5.97 6.41
CA THR A 178 -1.11 4.54 6.43
C THR A 178 -0.85 4.02 5.01
N GLY A 179 0.30 3.36 4.83
CA GLY A 179 0.67 2.65 3.61
C GLY A 179 0.53 1.14 3.78
N LEU A 180 -0.26 0.50 2.93
CA LEU A 180 -0.52 -0.94 2.95
C LEU A 180 0.20 -1.59 1.76
N ASP A 181 1.31 -2.27 2.06
CA ASP A 181 2.21 -2.95 1.13
C ASP A 181 2.55 -2.09 -0.10
N PRO A 182 3.38 -1.04 0.10
CA PRO A 182 3.70 -0.06 -0.94
C PRO A 182 4.28 -0.76 -2.18
N ALA A 183 3.81 -0.42 -3.39
CA ALA A 183 4.24 -1.14 -4.59
C ALA A 183 5.71 -0.88 -4.97
N VAL A 184 6.48 -1.94 -5.22
CA VAL A 184 7.91 -1.87 -5.62
C VAL A 184 8.11 -1.26 -7.01
N MET A 185 7.10 -1.32 -7.88
CA MET A 185 7.20 -0.79 -9.24
C MET A 185 7.53 0.70 -9.30
N ALA A 186 7.28 1.44 -8.21
CA ALA A 186 7.64 2.84 -8.04
C ALA A 186 9.14 3.10 -8.24
N THR A 187 10.00 2.10 -8.00
CA THR A 187 11.46 2.26 -8.03
C THR A 187 12.15 1.63 -9.23
N PHE A 188 11.46 0.81 -10.02
CA PHE A 188 12.08 0.09 -11.16
C PHE A 188 11.32 0.23 -12.48
N SER A 189 10.25 1.04 -12.55
CA SER A 189 9.49 1.27 -13.78
C SER A 189 9.63 2.71 -14.29
N PRO A 190 10.66 3.04 -15.09
CA PRO A 190 10.76 4.31 -15.81
C PRO A 190 9.50 4.63 -16.63
N CYS A 191 8.79 3.57 -17.03
CA CYS A 191 7.60 3.58 -17.88
C CYS A 191 6.37 4.23 -17.24
N MET A 192 6.34 4.43 -15.92
CA MET A 192 5.22 5.04 -15.18
C MET A 192 5.47 6.51 -14.79
N GLY A 193 6.59 7.10 -15.24
CA GLY A 193 6.96 8.49 -14.94
C GLY A 193 7.43 8.70 -13.49
N PHE A 194 7.86 7.63 -12.83
CA PHE A 194 8.52 7.71 -11.54
C PHE A 194 9.84 8.49 -11.68
N SER A 195 10.18 9.23 -10.63
CA SER A 195 11.34 10.12 -10.62
C SER A 195 12.64 9.35 -10.87
N ASN A 196 13.63 9.96 -11.53
CA ASN A 196 15.02 9.45 -11.59
C ASN A 196 15.76 9.61 -10.23
N THR A 197 15.02 9.85 -9.14
CA THR A 197 15.54 9.87 -7.79
C THR A 197 15.31 8.49 -7.19
N ASP A 198 16.29 7.96 -6.48
CA ASP A 198 16.20 6.65 -5.80
C ASP A 198 15.15 6.63 -4.66
N GLU A 199 14.49 7.77 -4.40
CA GLU A 199 13.56 7.98 -3.30
C GLU A 199 12.11 7.63 -3.65
N TYR A 200 11.48 6.84 -2.77
CA TYR A 200 10.05 6.57 -2.79
C TYR A 200 9.25 7.85 -2.47
N PRO A 201 8.08 8.10 -3.07
CA PRO A 201 7.34 9.36 -2.87
C PRO A 201 6.65 9.51 -1.50
N VAL A 202 6.87 8.58 -0.58
CA VAL A 202 6.35 8.61 0.80
C VAL A 202 7.53 8.50 1.75
N SER A 203 7.51 9.29 2.82
CA SER A 203 8.46 9.21 3.92
C SER A 203 7.77 9.56 5.24
N SER A 204 8.50 9.50 6.36
CA SER A 204 8.00 9.97 7.66
C SER A 204 7.54 11.43 7.62
N GLU A 205 8.06 12.25 6.71
CA GLU A 205 7.65 13.65 6.56
C GLU A 205 6.27 13.82 5.92
N SER A 206 5.68 12.76 5.35
CA SER A 206 4.44 12.84 4.58
C SER A 206 3.19 13.18 5.40
N ALA A 207 3.23 13.00 6.72
CA ALA A 207 2.13 13.33 7.64
C ALA A 207 2.69 13.58 9.06
N HIS A 208 1.82 13.94 10.01
CA HIS A 208 2.21 13.98 11.42
C HIS A 208 2.55 12.61 11.98
N PHE A 209 1.93 11.56 11.46
CA PHE A 209 2.27 10.17 11.74
C PHE A 209 2.14 9.33 10.48
N VAL A 210 3.11 8.46 10.22
CA VAL A 210 3.18 7.64 9.00
C VAL A 210 3.47 6.21 9.42
N ASP A 211 2.56 5.30 9.14
CA ASP A 211 2.73 3.88 9.45
C ASP A 211 2.57 3.00 8.21
N ILE A 212 3.50 2.07 8.03
CA ILE A 212 3.62 1.27 6.82
C ILE A 212 3.55 -0.19 7.19
N TYR A 213 2.75 -0.96 6.48
CA TYR A 213 2.54 -2.38 6.73
C TYR A 213 2.99 -3.20 5.53
N HIS A 214 3.87 -4.16 5.75
CA HIS A 214 4.55 -4.94 4.73
C HIS A 214 4.10 -6.39 4.78
N THR A 215 3.68 -6.94 3.64
CA THR A 215 3.21 -8.33 3.51
C THR A 215 3.85 -9.09 2.35
N ASN A 216 4.38 -8.38 1.34
CA ASN A 216 4.90 -8.97 0.12
C ASN A 216 6.20 -8.32 -0.39
N MET A 217 7.10 -7.99 0.55
CA MET A 217 8.43 -7.44 0.27
C MET A 217 9.21 -8.34 -0.69
N LEU A 218 10.06 -7.73 -1.53
CA LEU A 218 10.86 -8.35 -2.61
C LEU A 218 10.07 -8.89 -3.81
N PHE A 219 8.75 -9.00 -3.72
CA PHE A 219 7.90 -9.40 -4.84
C PHE A 219 7.17 -8.19 -5.39
N SER A 220 5.92 -7.95 -4.95
CA SER A 220 5.15 -6.78 -5.36
C SER A 220 5.30 -5.60 -4.39
N GLY A 221 5.73 -5.85 -3.15
CA GLY A 221 5.95 -4.88 -2.09
C GLY A 221 7.37 -4.32 -2.06
N TYR A 222 7.47 -3.02 -1.76
CA TYR A 222 8.71 -2.28 -1.55
C TYR A 222 9.36 -2.68 -0.22
N VAL A 223 10.69 -2.74 -0.18
CA VAL A 223 11.44 -3.26 0.97
C VAL A 223 11.90 -2.15 1.93
N GLY A 224 11.95 -0.90 1.46
CA GLY A 224 12.46 0.20 2.27
C GLY A 224 11.51 0.59 3.39
N LEU A 225 12.11 1.09 4.48
CA LEU A 225 11.42 1.67 5.61
C LEU A 225 10.99 3.10 5.25
N LEU A 226 9.68 3.34 5.18
CA LEU A 226 9.14 4.62 4.70
C LEU A 226 8.48 5.41 5.83
N GLY A 227 8.14 4.77 6.95
CA GLY A 227 7.30 5.35 7.97
C GLY A 227 8.05 5.98 9.13
N HIS A 228 7.27 6.58 10.01
CA HIS A 228 7.62 6.69 11.41
C HIS A 228 7.65 5.30 12.06
N LEU A 229 6.68 4.46 11.68
CA LEU A 229 6.52 3.08 12.08
C LEU A 229 6.42 2.20 10.84
N ASP A 230 7.21 1.13 10.78
CA ASP A 230 7.11 0.09 9.76
C ASP A 230 6.79 -1.23 10.45
N VAL A 231 5.85 -1.99 9.90
CA VAL A 231 5.36 -3.24 10.46
C VAL A 231 5.46 -4.32 9.41
N ILE A 232 6.12 -5.42 9.75
CA ILE A 232 6.26 -6.59 8.90
C ILE A 232 5.32 -7.67 9.43
N TYR A 233 4.37 -8.09 8.60
CA TYR A 233 3.51 -9.22 8.93
C TYR A 233 4.14 -10.54 8.54
N SER A 234 4.16 -11.47 9.49
CA SER A 234 4.68 -12.83 9.35
C SER A 234 6.05 -12.79 8.68
N ASN A 235 6.34 -13.62 7.67
CA ASN A 235 7.66 -13.58 7.04
C ASN A 235 7.92 -12.36 6.13
N GLY A 236 7.01 -11.37 6.05
CA GLY A 236 7.13 -10.16 5.23
C GLY A 236 7.10 -10.35 3.71
N ARG A 237 7.12 -11.60 3.22
CA ARG A 237 7.24 -11.96 1.80
C ARG A 237 6.00 -12.67 1.28
N ARG A 238 5.52 -13.66 2.02
CA ARG A 238 4.47 -14.58 1.61
C ARG A 238 3.64 -14.94 2.83
N GLN A 239 2.35 -14.68 2.75
CA GLN A 239 1.45 -14.81 3.88
C GLN A 239 0.85 -16.21 3.90
N GLU A 240 0.85 -16.89 5.06
CA GLU A 240 0.35 -18.28 5.19
C GLU A 240 -1.10 -18.40 4.73
N ALA A 241 -1.92 -17.38 5.02
CA ALA A 241 -3.30 -17.28 4.55
C ALA A 241 -3.47 -17.23 3.02
N CYS A 242 -2.37 -17.05 2.29
CA CYS A 242 -2.33 -17.02 0.84
C CYS A 242 -1.64 -18.25 0.23
N ASP A 243 -1.28 -19.26 1.03
CA ASP A 243 -0.38 -20.30 0.56
C ASP A 243 -0.93 -21.09 -0.64
N ASP A 244 -2.19 -21.51 -0.56
CA ASP A 244 -2.84 -22.26 -1.64
C ASP A 244 -3.01 -21.43 -2.92
N ILE A 245 -3.21 -20.10 -2.79
CA ILE A 245 -3.47 -19.20 -3.91
C ILE A 245 -2.16 -18.83 -4.61
N ASP A 246 -1.15 -18.44 -3.84
CA ASP A 246 0.13 -17.99 -4.38
C ASP A 246 0.99 -19.17 -4.89
N LEU A 247 0.76 -20.42 -4.46
CA LEU A 247 1.40 -21.61 -5.06
C LEU A 247 0.92 -21.85 -6.50
N VAL A 248 -0.38 -21.64 -6.75
CA VAL A 248 -0.99 -21.88 -8.07
C VAL A 248 -0.59 -20.80 -9.07
N ALA A 249 -0.29 -19.59 -8.61
CA ALA A 249 -0.04 -18.43 -9.45
C ALA A 249 1.44 -18.24 -9.91
N ASN A 250 2.35 -19.18 -9.56
CA ASN A 250 3.82 -19.12 -9.78
C ASN A 250 4.50 -17.91 -9.11
N PHE A 251 5.84 -17.83 -9.16
CA PHE A 251 6.69 -16.76 -8.56
C PHE A 251 6.30 -15.31 -8.97
N LEU A 252 5.52 -15.16 -10.05
CA LEU A 252 4.98 -13.88 -10.53
C LEU A 252 3.62 -13.50 -9.92
N GLY A 253 2.99 -14.42 -9.19
CA GLY A 253 1.59 -14.38 -8.78
C GLY A 253 1.36 -14.15 -7.29
N SER A 254 2.25 -13.44 -6.60
CA SER A 254 2.13 -13.11 -5.16
C SER A 254 1.04 -12.08 -4.83
N ALA A 255 -0.01 -12.02 -5.66
CA ALA A 255 -1.06 -11.02 -5.59
C ALA A 255 -1.93 -11.18 -4.34
N CYS A 256 -2.09 -12.40 -3.81
CA CYS A 256 -2.80 -12.57 -2.54
C CYS A 256 -1.97 -11.98 -1.41
N SER A 257 -0.69 -12.38 -1.28
CA SER A 257 0.20 -11.83 -0.26
C SER A 257 0.34 -10.30 -0.36
N HIS A 258 0.28 -9.72 -1.56
CA HIS A 258 0.31 -8.26 -1.75
C HIS A 258 -0.96 -7.54 -1.27
N ARG A 259 -2.10 -8.24 -1.30
CA ARG A 259 -3.42 -7.63 -1.04
C ARG A 259 -3.94 -7.94 0.36
N ILE A 260 -3.44 -8.99 1.00
CA ILE A 260 -3.98 -9.45 2.28
C ILE A 260 -3.80 -8.45 3.42
N VAL A 261 -2.81 -7.56 3.32
CA VAL A 261 -2.63 -6.42 4.24
C VAL A 261 -3.90 -5.59 4.42
N ASN A 262 -4.76 -5.49 3.39
CA ASN A 262 -6.03 -4.77 3.48
C ASN A 262 -6.98 -5.45 4.47
N PHE A 263 -6.99 -6.79 4.52
CA PHE A 263 -7.80 -7.53 5.49
C PHE A 263 -7.21 -7.47 6.90
N TYR A 264 -5.88 -7.59 7.04
CA TYR A 264 -5.23 -7.44 8.35
C TYR A 264 -5.51 -6.05 8.95
N TYR A 265 -5.32 -5.00 8.15
CA TYR A 265 -5.59 -3.65 8.60
C TYR A 265 -7.09 -3.40 8.86
N ALA A 266 -7.99 -3.91 8.00
CA ALA A 266 -9.43 -3.83 8.23
C ALA A 266 -9.85 -4.54 9.54
N GLU A 267 -9.31 -5.72 9.82
CA GLU A 267 -9.54 -6.43 11.08
C GLU A 267 -9.03 -5.62 12.29
N SER A 268 -7.91 -4.91 12.15
CA SER A 268 -7.38 -4.07 13.23
C SER A 268 -8.32 -2.94 13.68
N VAL A 269 -9.30 -2.57 12.84
CA VAL A 269 -10.31 -1.54 13.16
C VAL A 269 -11.30 -2.04 14.22
N PHE A 270 -11.58 -3.34 14.27
CA PHE A 270 -12.63 -3.91 15.12
C PHE A 270 -12.17 -5.08 16.01
N SER A 271 -10.94 -5.57 15.86
CA SER A 271 -10.41 -6.67 16.67
C SER A 271 -10.23 -6.23 18.13
N LYS A 272 -10.74 -7.05 19.05
CA LYS A 272 -10.53 -6.88 20.50
C LYS A 272 -9.19 -7.43 20.96
N GLU A 273 -8.71 -8.48 20.31
CA GLU A 273 -7.42 -9.09 20.60
C GLU A 273 -6.28 -8.22 20.07
N GLY A 274 -6.44 -7.71 18.84
CA GLY A 274 -5.49 -6.80 18.21
C GLY A 274 -4.28 -7.50 17.58
N PHE A 275 -3.55 -6.74 16.77
CA PHE A 275 -2.29 -7.16 16.17
C PHE A 275 -1.14 -6.63 17.00
N TRP A 276 -0.44 -7.51 17.71
CA TRP A 276 0.67 -7.15 18.58
C TRP A 276 1.99 -7.42 17.89
N GLY A 277 2.82 -6.38 17.78
CA GLY A 277 4.10 -6.42 17.11
C GLY A 277 5.25 -6.43 18.10
N LYS A 278 6.23 -7.29 17.88
CA LYS A 278 7.52 -7.26 18.58
C LYS A 278 8.51 -6.35 17.86
N PRO A 279 9.35 -5.59 18.58
CA PRO A 279 10.42 -4.83 17.97
C PRO A 279 11.34 -5.69 17.11
N CYS A 280 11.72 -5.12 15.99
CA CYS A 280 12.53 -5.74 14.96
C CYS A 280 13.80 -4.93 14.74
N ARG A 281 14.97 -5.55 14.88
CA ARG A 281 16.24 -4.81 14.83
C ARG A 281 16.68 -4.43 13.42
N TYR A 282 16.44 -5.30 12.44
CA TYR A 282 16.83 -5.08 11.05
C TYR A 282 15.98 -5.92 10.08
N ILE A 283 15.84 -5.41 8.85
CA ILE A 283 15.32 -6.18 7.71
C ILE A 283 16.51 -6.90 7.08
N PHE A 284 16.48 -8.24 7.08
CA PHE A 284 17.61 -9.11 6.74
C PHE A 284 18.79 -8.94 7.69
N ASN A 285 19.38 -10.05 8.12
CA ASN A 285 20.52 -9.97 9.03
C ASN A 285 21.75 -9.44 8.29
N PRO A 286 22.25 -8.23 8.63
CA PRO A 286 23.43 -7.70 7.94
C PRO A 286 24.71 -8.43 8.35
N TYR A 287 24.66 -9.27 9.39
CA TYR A 287 25.81 -10.00 9.93
C TYR A 287 25.85 -11.48 9.54
N ASP A 288 24.76 -12.01 8.97
CA ASP A 288 24.68 -13.40 8.50
C ASP A 288 23.87 -13.47 7.20
N GLU A 289 24.58 -13.59 6.08
CA GLU A 289 23.98 -13.72 4.74
C GLU A 289 23.18 -15.03 4.55
N ASN A 290 23.41 -16.04 5.41
CA ASN A 290 22.64 -17.28 5.38
C ASN A 290 21.34 -17.18 6.19
N ASP A 291 21.21 -16.15 7.05
CA ASP A 291 19.98 -15.88 7.77
C ASP A 291 18.96 -15.21 6.83
N THR A 292 18.20 -16.06 6.16
CA THR A 292 17.17 -15.64 5.20
C THR A 292 15.89 -15.12 5.85
N ARG A 293 15.81 -15.10 7.19
CA ARG A 293 14.63 -14.62 7.92
C ARG A 293 14.46 -13.13 7.69
N ILE A 294 13.21 -12.73 7.50
CA ILE A 294 12.83 -11.33 7.58
C ILE A 294 12.53 -11.05 9.03
N CYS A 295 13.19 -10.00 9.53
CA CYS A 295 13.14 -9.55 10.91
C CYS A 295 13.82 -10.48 11.93
N ALA A 296 14.83 -9.96 12.62
CA ALA A 296 15.29 -10.53 13.88
C ALA A 296 14.61 -9.78 15.04
N THR A 297 13.71 -10.49 15.74
CA THR A 297 13.02 -9.99 16.93
C THR A 297 13.87 -10.18 18.18
N ASP A 298 13.76 -9.27 19.14
CA ASP A 298 14.25 -9.49 20.51
C ASP A 298 13.08 -9.91 21.40
N ASP A 299 13.20 -11.05 22.07
CA ASP A 299 12.15 -11.57 22.95
C ASP A 299 12.02 -10.78 24.26
N ASN A 300 12.98 -9.88 24.56
CA ASN A 300 12.99 -9.10 25.80
C ASN A 300 12.31 -7.73 25.68
N GLU A 301 11.88 -7.31 24.49
CA GLU A 301 11.24 -6.01 24.30
C GLU A 301 9.70 -6.12 24.28
N GLU A 302 9.02 -5.08 24.77
CA GLU A 302 7.57 -5.06 24.91
C GLU A 302 6.86 -4.98 23.56
N GLU A 303 5.81 -5.80 23.39
CA GLU A 303 4.94 -5.76 22.23
C GLU A 303 4.08 -4.49 22.20
N ILE A 304 3.92 -3.89 21.02
CA ILE A 304 2.98 -2.77 20.82
C ILE A 304 1.77 -3.23 20.01
N LEU A 305 0.61 -2.65 20.30
CA LEU A 305 -0.56 -2.78 19.44
C LEU A 305 -0.34 -1.95 18.16
N VAL A 306 -0.44 -2.59 17.00
CA VAL A 306 -0.37 -1.94 15.68
C VAL A 306 -1.72 -1.97 14.95
N GLY A 307 -1.81 -1.29 13.81
CA GLY A 307 -3.04 -1.15 13.03
C GLY A 307 -3.75 0.18 13.30
N GLU A 308 -5.07 0.20 13.18
CA GLU A 308 -5.87 1.43 13.32
C GLU A 308 -5.68 2.10 14.69
N SER A 309 -5.63 1.33 15.79
CA SER A 309 -5.50 1.85 17.16
C SER A 309 -4.06 2.09 17.63
N VAL A 310 -3.08 2.04 16.72
CA VAL A 310 -1.66 2.26 17.06
C VAL A 310 -1.43 3.66 17.64
N SER A 311 -0.57 3.76 18.65
CA SER A 311 -0.14 5.06 19.17
C SER A 311 0.61 5.84 18.09
N HIS A 312 0.19 7.08 17.83
CA HIS A 312 0.87 7.98 16.86
C HIS A 312 2.27 8.42 17.33
N GLN A 313 2.68 8.06 18.55
CA GLN A 313 4.04 8.26 19.07
C GLN A 313 4.96 7.07 18.77
N SER A 314 4.42 5.93 18.34
CA SER A 314 5.21 4.72 18.05
C SER A 314 6.20 4.97 16.93
N ARG A 315 7.43 4.48 17.07
CA ARG A 315 8.50 4.61 16.07
C ARG A 315 9.27 3.31 15.93
N GLY A 316 9.82 3.08 14.75
CA GLY A 316 10.74 1.96 14.48
C GLY A 316 10.11 0.85 13.65
N LEU A 317 10.73 -0.32 13.69
CA LEU A 317 10.34 -1.50 12.91
C LEU A 317 9.79 -2.58 13.84
N TYR A 318 8.65 -3.15 13.49
CA TYR A 318 7.97 -4.17 14.28
C TYR A 318 7.58 -5.36 13.42
N HIS A 319 7.50 -6.53 14.06
CA HIS A 319 7.12 -7.78 13.45
C HIS A 319 5.89 -8.35 14.13
N VAL A 320 4.87 -8.67 13.33
CA VAL A 320 3.59 -9.20 13.81
C VAL A 320 3.37 -10.57 13.24
N ILE A 321 3.01 -11.54 14.06
CA ILE A 321 2.62 -12.88 13.60
C ILE A 321 1.10 -12.94 13.47
N THR A 322 0.61 -13.46 12.33
CA THR A 322 -0.82 -13.63 12.08
C THR A 322 -1.26 -15.10 12.12
N ASN A 323 -2.57 -15.35 12.21
CA ASN A 323 -3.15 -16.66 11.90
C ASN A 323 -3.23 -16.87 10.37
N PRO A 324 -3.25 -18.13 9.90
CA PRO A 324 -3.44 -18.43 8.48
C PRO A 324 -4.90 -18.28 8.01
N THR A 325 -5.85 -18.07 8.94
CA THR A 325 -7.27 -17.86 8.62
C THR A 325 -7.85 -16.78 9.51
N PHE A 326 -8.94 -16.13 9.07
CA PHE A 326 -9.64 -15.11 9.85
C PHE A 326 -10.30 -15.73 11.10
N PRO A 327 -10.25 -15.10 12.28
CA PRO A 327 -9.56 -13.85 12.59
C PRO A 327 -8.03 -14.00 12.54
N TYR A 328 -7.38 -13.08 11.83
CA TYR A 328 -5.93 -13.09 11.62
C TYR A 328 -5.16 -12.60 12.84
N SER A 329 -5.79 -11.76 13.67
CA SER A 329 -5.21 -11.27 14.92
C SER A 329 -5.01 -12.41 15.93
N LYS A 330 -3.84 -12.44 16.58
CA LYS A 330 -3.47 -13.43 17.60
C LYS A 330 -3.62 -12.92 19.04
N GLY A 331 -3.81 -11.61 19.22
CA GLY A 331 -3.69 -10.99 20.54
C GLY A 331 -2.23 -10.90 21.00
N LYS A 332 -2.05 -10.51 22.26
CA LYS A 332 -0.73 -10.40 22.87
C LYS A 332 -0.15 -11.80 23.07
N MET A 333 1.04 -12.07 22.53
CA MET A 333 1.62 -13.42 22.57
C MET A 333 2.27 -13.74 23.92
N PHE A 334 2.61 -12.70 24.70
CA PHE A 334 3.18 -12.84 26.03
C PHE A 334 2.51 -11.83 26.98
N SER A 335 1.72 -12.35 27.94
CA SER A 335 1.03 -11.57 28.98
C SER A 335 1.80 -11.58 30.30
#